data_AF-A0A850KMB7-F1
#
_entry.id   AF-A0A850KMB7-F1
#
_cell.length_a   1.000
_cell.length_b   1.000
_cell.length_c   1.000
_cell.angle_alpha   90.00
_cell.angle_beta   90.00
_cell.angle_gamma   90.00
#
_symmetry.space_group_name_H-M   'P 1'
#
loop_
_entity.id
_entity.type
_entity.pdbx_description
1 polymer ?
#
loop_
_entity_poly.entity_id
_entity_poly.type
_entity_poly.pdbx_seq_one_letter_code
_entity_poly.pdbx_strand_id
1 'polypeptide(L)'
;MALNHEKLFRIAAVVNIGAGVPLMVAPVLVAARLGLVIDPASMVFAQVAGLAIAAFGALYWIAANNPPAFRPVIAVGMAVKLGVVGFVAINFAIGAYGWKLPTLISADIVFSVLFYAFLRETKEAGA
;
A
#
# COMPACT_ATOMS: atom_id res chain seq x y z
N MET A 1 19.51 7.05 12.82
CA MET A 1 18.29 7.39 13.59
C MET A 1 17.49 6.10 13.70
N ALA A 2 17.23 5.60 14.90
CA ALA A 2 16.46 4.36 15.06
C ALA A 2 15.03 4.57 14.56
N LEU A 3 14.57 3.69 13.68
CA LEU A 3 13.22 3.73 13.15
C LEU A 3 12.23 3.44 14.29
N ASN A 4 11.27 4.33 14.54
CA ASN A 4 10.19 4.01 15.47
C ASN A 4 9.21 3.06 14.77
N HIS A 5 9.40 1.75 14.97
CA HIS A 5 8.66 0.69 14.26
C HIS A 5 7.15 0.79 14.50
N GLU A 6 6.71 1.02 15.74
CA GLU A 6 5.30 1.20 16.07
C GLU A 6 4.68 2.35 15.27
N LYS A 7 5.31 3.53 15.30
CA LYS A 7 4.82 4.70 14.55
C LYS A 7 4.80 4.44 13.06
N LEU A 8 5.82 3.78 12.50
CA LEU A 8 5.86 3.39 11.10
C LEU A 8 4.62 2.58 10.71
N PHE A 9 4.32 1.51 11.45
CA PHE A 9 3.21 0.63 11.12
C PHE A 9 1.84 1.26 11.39
N ARG A 10 1.70 2.11 12.43
CA ARG A 10 0.47 2.91 12.63
C ARG A 10 0.23 3.90 11.47
N ILE A 11 1.26 4.59 11.00
CA ILE A 11 1.14 5.51 9.87
C ILE A 11 0.81 4.73 8.59
N ALA A 12 1.50 3.60 8.35
CA ALA A 12 1.20 2.73 7.21
C ALA A 12 -0.26 2.23 7.26
N ALA A 13 -0.76 1.85 8.43
CA ALA A 13 -2.14 1.44 8.63
C ALA A 13 -3.13 2.53 8.24
N VAL A 14 -2.96 3.75 8.76
CA VAL A 14 -3.84 4.89 8.46
C VAL A 14 -3.83 5.23 6.97
N VAL A 15 -2.66 5.24 6.33
CA VAL A 15 -2.57 5.52 4.89
C VAL A 15 -3.27 4.44 4.06
N ASN A 16 -3.08 3.16 4.38
CA ASN A 16 -3.71 2.07 3.64
C ASN A 16 -5.23 2.06 3.87
N ILE A 17 -5.71 2.26 5.10
CA ILE A 17 -7.16 2.39 5.36
C ILE A 17 -7.73 3.61 4.63
N GLY A 18 -7.05 4.75 4.69
CA GLY A 18 -7.46 5.99 4.04
C GLY A 18 -7.49 5.92 2.52
N ALA A 19 -6.67 5.06 1.90
CA ALA A 19 -6.73 4.79 0.45
C ALA A 19 -7.76 3.70 0.11
N GLY A 20 -7.76 2.61 0.87
CA GLY A 20 -8.54 1.41 0.60
C GLY A 20 -10.04 1.59 0.84
N VAL A 21 -10.44 2.20 1.97
CA VAL A 21 -11.86 2.37 2.31
C VAL A 21 -12.59 3.24 1.28
N PRO A 22 -12.10 4.42 0.89
CA PRO A 22 -12.76 5.21 -0.15
C PRO A 22 -12.84 4.48 -1.49
N LEU A 23 -11.80 3.75 -1.90
CA LEU A 23 -11.81 2.97 -3.13
C LEU A 23 -12.82 1.82 -3.07
N MET A 24 -13.01 1.22 -1.89
CA MET A 24 -13.98 0.15 -1.66
C MET A 24 -15.44 0.64 -1.72
N VAL A 25 -15.75 1.76 -1.07
CA VAL A 25 -17.14 2.23 -0.92
C VAL A 25 -17.57 3.23 -1.99
N ALA A 26 -16.63 3.94 -2.60
CA ALA A 26 -16.88 4.98 -3.60
C ALA A 26 -15.85 4.94 -4.74
N PRO A 27 -15.68 3.79 -5.44
CA PRO A 27 -14.65 3.62 -6.47
C PRO A 27 -14.76 4.64 -7.61
N VAL A 28 -15.98 4.97 -8.04
CA VAL A 28 -16.22 5.95 -9.11
C VAL A 28 -15.71 7.34 -8.74
N LEU A 29 -15.93 7.76 -7.48
CA LEU A 29 -15.46 9.06 -6.99
C LEU A 29 -13.93 9.09 -6.94
N VAL A 30 -13.31 8.04 -6.41
CA VAL A 30 -11.84 7.94 -6.34
C VAL A 30 -11.23 7.93 -7.74
N ALA A 31 -11.77 7.14 -8.66
CA ALA A 31 -11.33 7.07 -10.05
C ALA A 31 -11.41 8.44 -10.74
N ALA A 32 -12.54 9.16 -10.60
CA ALA A 32 -12.70 10.50 -11.17
C ALA A 32 -11.62 11.47 -10.65
N ARG A 33 -11.26 11.40 -9.36
CA ARG A 33 -10.18 12.26 -8.79
C ARG A 33 -8.82 11.92 -9.37
N LEU A 34 -8.57 10.64 -9.64
CA LEU A 34 -7.36 10.14 -10.27
C LEU A 34 -7.35 10.32 -11.81
N GLY A 35 -8.46 10.77 -12.41
CA GLY A 35 -8.58 10.90 -13.87
C GLY A 35 -8.73 9.56 -14.58
N LEU A 36 -9.28 8.56 -13.89
CA LEU A 36 -9.57 7.23 -14.40
C LEU A 36 -11.05 7.10 -14.73
N VAL A 37 -11.36 6.28 -15.73
CA VAL A 37 -12.73 5.87 -16.07
C VAL A 37 -12.94 4.45 -15.55
N ILE A 38 -14.05 4.24 -14.84
CA ILE A 38 -14.47 2.92 -14.36
C ILE A 38 -15.75 2.53 -15.10
N ASP A 39 -15.73 1.33 -15.67
CA ASP A 39 -16.90 0.62 -16.18
C ASP A 39 -17.46 -0.35 -15.12
N PRO A 40 -18.65 -0.96 -15.32
CA PRO A 40 -19.24 -1.86 -14.33
C PRO A 40 -18.38 -3.08 -13.97
N ALA A 41 -17.55 -3.58 -14.89
CA ALA A 41 -16.70 -4.74 -14.64
C ALA A 41 -15.49 -4.36 -13.78
N SER A 42 -14.79 -3.28 -14.14
CA SER A 42 -13.66 -2.72 -13.40
C SER A 42 -14.07 -2.15 -12.03
N MET A 43 -15.33 -1.78 -11.83
CA MET A 43 -15.85 -1.34 -10.54
C MET A 43 -15.66 -2.42 -9.46
N VAL A 44 -16.04 -3.66 -9.73
CA VAL A 44 -15.90 -4.76 -8.77
C VAL A 44 -14.43 -4.97 -8.41
N PHE A 45 -13.53 -4.94 -9.40
CA PHE A 45 -12.09 -5.07 -9.16
C PHE A 45 -11.52 -3.90 -8.36
N ALA A 46 -11.98 -2.67 -8.58
CA ALA A 46 -11.60 -1.52 -7.77
C ALA A 46 -12.04 -1.71 -6.31
N GLN A 47 -13.26 -2.22 -6.07
CA GLN A 47 -13.74 -2.47 -4.72
C GLN A 47 -12.96 -3.58 -4.01
N VAL A 48 -12.65 -4.67 -4.72
CA VAL A 48 -11.80 -5.75 -4.23
C VAL A 48 -10.39 -5.24 -3.90
N ALA A 49 -9.81 -4.40 -4.76
CA ALA A 49 -8.53 -3.76 -4.49
C ALA A 49 -8.61 -2.86 -3.24
N GLY A 50 -9.67 -2.06 -3.11
CA GLY A 50 -9.92 -1.22 -1.94
C GLY A 50 -10.01 -2.04 -0.64
N LEU A 51 -10.75 -3.14 -0.66
CA LEU A 51 -10.84 -4.08 0.46
C LEU A 51 -9.48 -4.67 0.82
N ALA A 52 -8.71 -5.13 -0.17
CA ALA A 52 -7.39 -5.70 0.05
C ALA A 52 -6.42 -4.67 0.66
N ILE A 53 -6.42 -3.43 0.14
CA ILE A 53 -5.61 -2.34 0.67
C ILE A 53 -6.02 -2.03 2.12
N ALA A 54 -7.32 -1.94 2.42
CA ALA A 54 -7.82 -1.70 3.77
C ALA A 54 -7.44 -2.85 4.74
N ALA A 55 -7.50 -4.11 4.27
CA ALA A 55 -7.08 -5.27 5.04
C ALA A 55 -5.59 -5.24 5.37
N PHE A 56 -4.73 -4.85 4.42
CA PHE A 56 -3.31 -4.58 4.72
C PHE A 56 -3.16 -3.48 5.77
N GLY A 57 -3.98 -2.44 5.70
CA GLY A 57 -4.02 -1.40 6.73
C GLY A 57 -4.33 -1.95 8.12
N ALA A 58 -5.34 -2.82 8.25
CA ALA A 58 -5.66 -3.50 9.51
C ALA A 58 -4.51 -4.40 9.98
N LEU A 59 -3.87 -5.14 9.06
CA LEU A 59 -2.70 -5.97 9.39
C LEU A 59 -1.54 -5.12 9.94
N TYR A 60 -1.25 -3.95 9.34
CA TYR A 60 -0.23 -3.04 9.86
C TYR A 60 -0.62 -2.45 11.22
N TRP A 61 -1.91 -2.20 11.46
CA TRP A 61 -2.38 -1.73 12.77
C TRP A 61 -2.13 -2.77 13.87
N ILE A 62 -2.41 -4.04 13.58
CA ILE A 62 -2.14 -5.14 14.50
C ILE A 62 -0.63 -5.30 14.70
N ALA A 63 0.13 -5.32 13.60
CA ALA A 63 1.58 -5.48 13.61
C ALA A 63 2.30 -4.37 14.40
N ALA A 64 1.74 -3.17 14.49
CA ALA A 64 2.35 -2.07 15.23
C ALA A 64 2.61 -2.38 16.72
N ASN A 65 1.82 -3.27 17.33
CA ASN A 65 1.97 -3.63 18.75
C ASN A 65 3.11 -4.64 19.00
N ASN A 66 3.46 -5.45 18.00
CA ASN A 66 4.58 -6.38 18.07
C ASN A 66 5.18 -6.62 16.67
N PRO A 67 5.88 -5.63 16.09
CA PRO A 67 6.34 -5.72 14.71
C PRO A 67 7.23 -6.93 14.39
N PRO A 68 8.17 -7.35 15.25
CA PRO A 68 9.03 -8.51 14.97
C PRO A 68 8.25 -9.82 14.71
N ALA A 69 7.10 -10.02 15.36
CA ALA A 69 6.27 -11.21 15.14
C ALA A 69 5.61 -11.25 13.75
N PHE A 70 5.48 -10.11 13.08
CA PHE A 70 4.81 -9.98 11.78
C PHE A 70 5.79 -9.85 10.60
N ARG A 71 7.09 -10.10 10.81
CA ARG A 71 8.13 -9.97 9.76
C ARG A 71 7.76 -10.63 8.42
N PRO A 72 7.26 -11.89 8.35
CA PRO A 72 6.87 -12.49 7.08
C PRO A 72 5.72 -11.74 6.39
N VAL A 73 4.73 -11.28 7.15
CA VAL A 73 3.59 -10.51 6.65
C VAL A 73 4.06 -9.17 6.09
N ILE A 74 4.98 -8.50 6.78
CA ILE A 74 5.55 -7.22 6.35
C ILE A 74 6.37 -7.40 5.06
N ALA A 75 7.13 -8.50 4.93
CA ALA A 75 7.86 -8.82 3.71
C ALA A 75 6.91 -9.06 2.52
N VAL A 76 5.81 -9.79 2.72
CA VAL A 76 4.77 -9.97 1.70
C VAL A 76 4.12 -8.62 1.34
N GLY A 77 3.78 -7.80 2.34
CA GLY A 77 3.21 -6.47 2.13
C GLY A 77 4.13 -5.56 1.30
N MET A 78 5.44 -5.57 1.57
CA MET A 78 6.45 -4.89 0.77
C MET A 78 6.48 -5.41 -0.68
N ALA A 79 6.51 -6.73 -0.88
CA ALA A 79 6.53 -7.32 -2.21
C ALA A 79 5.29 -6.96 -3.04
N VAL A 80 4.10 -7.01 -2.42
CA VAL A 80 2.84 -6.60 -3.07
C VAL A 80 2.88 -5.11 -3.45
N LYS A 81 3.35 -4.24 -2.55
CA LYS A 81 3.50 -2.80 -2.83
C LYS A 81 4.40 -2.53 -4.04
N LEU A 82 5.56 -3.16 -4.09
CA LEU A 82 6.47 -3.05 -5.24
C LEU A 82 5.85 -3.61 -6.52
N GLY A 83 5.09 -4.70 -6.43
CA GLY A 83 4.32 -5.24 -7.55
C GLY A 83 3.31 -4.22 -8.09
N VAL A 84 2.53 -3.58 -7.22
CA VAL A 84 1.57 -2.53 -7.58
C VAL A 84 2.27 -1.35 -8.25
N VAL A 85 3.38 -0.88 -7.69
CA VAL A 85 4.22 0.17 -8.30
C VAL A 85 4.65 -0.23 -9.71
N GLY A 86 5.10 -1.47 -9.91
CA GLY A 86 5.50 -1.99 -11.21
C GLY A 86 4.36 -1.99 -12.23
N PHE A 87 3.19 -2.53 -11.85
CA PHE A 87 2.00 -2.51 -12.71
C PHE A 87 1.58 -1.09 -13.09
N VAL A 88 1.64 -0.16 -12.14
CA VAL A 88 1.28 1.24 -12.38
C VAL A 88 2.30 1.92 -13.30
N ALA A 89 3.60 1.71 -13.07
CA ALA A 89 4.65 2.28 -13.91
C ALA A 89 4.55 1.80 -15.36
N ILE A 90 4.31 0.50 -15.59
CA ILE A 90 4.17 -0.07 -16.95
C ILE A 90 2.98 0.54 -17.68
N ASN A 91 1.81 0.62 -17.04
CA ASN A 91 0.62 1.17 -17.68
C ASN A 91 0.71 2.68 -17.91
N PHE A 92 1.40 3.40 -17.03
CA PHE A 92 1.70 4.81 -17.24
C PHE A 92 2.62 5.02 -18.45
N ALA A 93 3.66 4.18 -18.60
CA ALA A 93 4.62 4.29 -19.70
C ALA A 93 4.00 4.08 -21.09
N ILE A 94 2.91 3.29 -21.18
CA ILE A 94 2.15 3.09 -22.42
C ILE A 94 1.00 4.10 -22.62
N GLY A 95 0.88 5.10 -21.74
CA GLY A 95 -0.10 6.19 -21.87
C GLY A 95 -1.52 5.82 -21.45
N ALA A 96 -1.73 4.78 -20.63
CA ALA A 96 -3.06 4.34 -20.22
C ALA A 96 -3.80 5.37 -19.36
N TYR A 97 -3.08 6.25 -18.64
CA TYR A 97 -3.64 7.29 -17.78
C TYR A 97 -2.61 8.39 -17.46
N GLY A 98 -3.07 9.47 -16.83
CA GLY A 98 -2.23 10.61 -16.44
C GLY A 98 -1.40 10.39 -15.15
N TRP A 99 -0.65 11.41 -14.76
CA TRP A 99 0.35 11.35 -13.69
C TRP A 99 -0.19 11.15 -12.26
N LYS A 100 -1.49 11.36 -12.04
CA LYS A 100 -2.08 11.37 -10.68
C LYS A 100 -1.96 10.03 -9.95
N LEU A 101 -2.25 8.92 -10.63
CA LEU A 101 -2.14 7.59 -10.04
C LEU A 101 -0.68 7.21 -9.70
N PRO A 102 0.30 7.39 -10.62
CA PRO A 102 1.72 7.21 -10.29
C PRO A 102 2.18 8.07 -9.10
N THR A 103 1.73 9.32 -9.00
CA THR A 103 2.05 10.18 -7.85
C THR A 103 1.50 9.61 -6.54
N LEU A 104 0.24 9.16 -6.52
CA LEU A 104 -0.35 8.52 -5.33
C LEU A 104 0.44 7.27 -4.91
N ILE A 105 0.77 6.41 -5.89
CA ILE A 105 1.44 5.12 -5.66
C ILE A 105 2.93 5.28 -5.32
N SER A 106 3.54 6.45 -5.54
CA SER A 106 4.90 6.73 -5.06
C SER A 106 5.04 6.61 -3.54
N ALA A 107 3.95 6.81 -2.77
CA ALA A 107 3.94 6.56 -1.33
C ALA A 107 4.28 5.09 -0.99
N ASP A 108 3.89 4.14 -1.83
CA ASP A 108 4.19 2.71 -1.63
C ASP A 108 5.67 2.39 -1.81
N ILE A 109 6.41 3.19 -2.60
CA ILE A 109 7.87 3.10 -2.70
C ILE A 109 8.49 3.50 -1.36
N VAL A 110 8.04 4.61 -0.79
CA VAL A 110 8.52 5.11 0.52
C VAL A 110 8.28 4.06 1.60
N PHE A 111 7.06 3.52 1.72
CA PHE A 111 6.77 2.48 2.70
C PHE A 111 7.55 1.19 2.44
N SER A 112 7.77 0.80 1.19
CA SER A 112 8.58 -0.37 0.85
C SER A 112 10.03 -0.22 1.32
N VAL A 113 10.63 0.96 1.15
CA VAL A 113 11.98 1.25 1.65
C VAL A 113 12.02 1.20 3.18
N LEU A 114 11.01 1.75 3.85
CA LEU A 114 10.93 1.73 5.33
C LEU A 114 10.70 0.30 5.86
N PHE A 115 9.89 -0.51 5.19
CA PHE A 115 9.69 -1.91 5.54
C PHE A 115 10.96 -2.73 5.32
N TYR A 116 11.70 -2.47 4.24
CA TYR A 116 13.01 -3.09 4.01
C TYR A 116 14.00 -2.75 5.13
N ALA A 117 14.09 -1.47 5.52
CA ALA A 117 14.94 -1.04 6.62
C ALA A 117 14.57 -1.75 7.94
N PHE A 118 13.28 -1.79 8.28
CA PHE A 118 12.77 -2.55 9.43
C PHE A 118 13.15 -4.04 9.38
N LEU A 119 12.97 -4.69 8.23
CA LEU A 119 13.25 -6.11 8.05
C LEU A 119 14.74 -6.43 8.18
N ARG A 120 15.61 -5.51 7.75
CA ARG A 120 17.07 -5.64 7.92
C ARG A 120 17.47 -5.49 9.38
N GLU A 121 17.05 -4.40 10.03
CA GLU A 121 17.36 -4.11 11.44
C GLU A 121 16.94 -5.26 12.38
N THR A 122 15.72 -5.77 12.21
CA THR A 122 15.20 -6.83 13.09
C THR A 122 15.66 -8.24 12.70
N LYS A 123 16.36 -8.41 11.58
CA LYS A 123 17.09 -9.66 11.27
C LYS A 123 18.40 -9.71 12.04
N GLU A 124 19.12 -8.60 12.06
CA GLU A 124 20.44 -8.46 12.71
C GLU A 124 20.32 -8.51 14.24
N ALA A 125 19.21 -8.04 14.81
CA ALA A 125 18.95 -8.12 16.26
C ALA A 125 18.54 -9.52 16.77
N GLY A 126 18.23 -10.45 15.86
CA GLY A 126 17.81 -11.84 16.19
C GLY A 126 18.82 -12.91 15.80
N ALA A 127 20.04 -12.51 15.40
CA ALA A 127 21.21 -13.37 15.15
C ALA A 127 22.26 -13.12 16.23
#